data_AF-A0A2G6FFT3-F1
#
_entry.id   AF-A0A2G6FFT3-F1
#
_cell.length_a   1.000
_cell.length_b   1.000
_cell.length_c   1.000
_cell.angle_alpha   90.00
_cell.angle_beta   90.00
_cell.angle_gamma   90.00
#
_symmetry.space_group_name_H-M   'P 1'
#
loop_
_entity.id
_entity.type
_entity.pdbx_description
1 polymer ?
#
loop_
_entity_poly.entity_id
_entity_poly.type
_entity_poly.pdbx_seq_one_letter_code
_entity_poly.pdbx_strand_id
1 'polypeptide(L)'
;MLATLPVLKQAQVVDAGALGMFLFFEGFFKALIGQTDIYTSPKALFGDLLRVDNGGDITLEDGYCIDALLLPSGSQKETVGKISELGDHVVAVPSGDEIKLHLHAADKLTARKNLSNLGKL
;
A
#
# COMPACT_ATOMS: atom_id res chain seq x y z
N MET A 1 0.06 0.22 -19.97
CA MET A 1 -0.49 -1.04 -19.41
C MET A 1 0.30 -1.31 -18.14
N LEU A 2 -0.28 -1.09 -16.97
CA LEU A 2 0.39 -1.37 -15.69
C LEU A 2 0.54 -2.89 -15.61
N ALA A 3 1.77 -3.38 -15.79
CA ALA A 3 2.03 -4.81 -15.73
C ALA A 3 1.82 -5.28 -14.28
N THR A 4 0.87 -6.19 -14.08
CA THR A 4 0.69 -6.88 -12.81
C THR A 4 2.02 -7.58 -12.47
N LEU A 5 2.52 -7.38 -11.24
CA LEU A 5 3.76 -8.03 -10.80
C LEU A 5 3.66 -9.55 -11.04
N PRO A 6 4.70 -10.22 -11.57
CA PRO A 6 4.65 -11.65 -11.89
C PRO A 6 4.18 -12.52 -10.72
N VAL A 7 4.56 -12.16 -9.50
CA VAL A 7 4.14 -12.85 -8.27
C VAL A 7 2.63 -12.79 -8.04
N LEU A 8 1.98 -11.65 -8.31
CA LEU A 8 0.54 -11.48 -8.15
C LEU A 8 -0.22 -12.27 -9.23
N LYS A 9 0.32 -12.32 -10.45
CA LYS A 9 -0.26 -13.11 -11.54
C LYS A 9 -0.17 -14.61 -11.27
N GLN A 10 0.94 -15.08 -10.71
CA GLN A 10 1.12 -16.48 -10.31
C GLN A 10 0.22 -16.86 -9.14
N ALA A 11 0.08 -15.98 -8.15
CA ALA A 11 -0.76 -16.21 -6.97
C ALA A 11 -2.27 -16.11 -7.27
N GLN A 12 -2.67 -15.66 -8.47
CA GLN A 12 -4.06 -15.50 -8.89
C GLN A 12 -4.89 -14.69 -7.90
N VAL A 13 -4.29 -13.67 -7.29
CA VAL A 13 -4.95 -12.84 -6.29
C VAL A 13 -6.01 -11.95 -6.91
N VAL A 14 -7.10 -11.76 -6.18
CA VAL A 14 -8.13 -10.77 -6.52
C VAL A 14 -7.61 -9.38 -6.17
N ASP A 15 -7.93 -8.38 -7.01
CA ASP A 15 -7.70 -6.98 -6.66
C ASP A 15 -8.58 -6.60 -5.46
N ALA A 16 -7.94 -6.42 -4.31
CA ALA A 16 -8.63 -6.12 -3.06
C ALA A 16 -9.38 -4.78 -3.09
N GLY A 17 -8.88 -3.79 -3.86
CA GLY A 17 -9.53 -2.50 -4.02
C GLY A 17 -10.81 -2.60 -4.83
N ALA A 18 -10.77 -3.32 -5.96
CA ALA A 18 -11.95 -3.58 -6.78
C ALA A 18 -13.01 -4.41 -6.02
N LEU A 19 -12.59 -5.45 -5.31
CA LEU A 19 -13.49 -6.26 -4.48
C LEU A 19 -14.10 -5.44 -3.34
N GLY A 20 -13.30 -4.62 -2.65
CA GLY A 20 -13.78 -3.74 -1.59
C GLY A 20 -14.83 -2.73 -2.10
N MET A 21 -14.59 -2.15 -3.27
CA MET A 21 -15.54 -1.24 -3.93
C MET A 21 -16.87 -1.93 -4.25
N PHE A 22 -16.82 -3.16 -4.78
CA PHE A 22 -18.02 -3.96 -5.03
C PHE A 22 -18.82 -4.20 -3.75
N LEU A 23 -18.16 -4.66 -2.68
CA LEU A 23 -18.82 -4.95 -1.40
C LEU A 23 -19.45 -3.70 -0.78
N PHE A 24 -18.77 -2.56 -0.87
CA PHE A 24 -19.29 -1.28 -0.41
C PHE A 24 -20.57 -0.89 -1.14
N PHE A 25 -20.55 -0.92 -2.48
CA PHE A 25 -21.72 -0.53 -3.28
C PHE A 25 -22.88 -1.52 -3.15
N GLU A 26 -22.60 -2.82 -3.04
CA GLU A 26 -23.61 -3.84 -2.81
C GLU A 26 -24.40 -3.57 -1.51
N GLY A 27 -23.70 -3.33 -0.40
CA GLY A 27 -24.32 -2.96 0.87
C GLY A 27 -25.03 -1.60 0.81
N PHE A 28 -24.40 -0.60 0.18
CA PHE A 28 -24.98 0.74 0.03
C PHE A 28 -26.31 0.70 -0.73
N PHE A 29 -26.37 0.01 -1.87
CA PHE A 29 -27.60 -0.06 -2.67
C PHE A 29 -28.68 -0.89 -1.98
N LYS A 30 -28.33 -1.98 -1.30
CA LYS A 30 -29.28 -2.74 -0.46
C LYS A 30 -29.89 -1.86 0.63
N ALA A 31 -29.08 -1.07 1.33
CA ALA A 31 -29.58 -0.13 2.32
C ALA A 31 -30.47 0.94 1.70
N LEU A 32 -30.10 1.48 0.54
CA LEU A 32 -30.85 2.51 -0.17
C LEU A 32 -32.27 2.04 -0.55
N ILE A 33 -32.46 0.76 -0.87
CA ILE A 33 -33.76 0.17 -1.22
C ILE A 33 -34.48 -0.51 -0.04
N GLY A 34 -33.98 -0.37 1.18
CA GLY A 34 -34.60 -0.93 2.39
C GLY A 34 -34.38 -2.43 2.62
N GLN A 35 -33.36 -3.05 1.98
CA GLN A 35 -33.00 -4.46 2.15
C GLN A 35 -31.82 -4.64 3.12
N THR A 36 -31.92 -4.07 4.32
CA THR A 36 -30.80 -4.07 5.29
C THR A 36 -30.60 -5.39 6.03
N ASP A 37 -31.59 -6.26 6.05
CA ASP A 37 -31.54 -7.53 6.81
C ASP A 37 -30.80 -8.65 6.05
N ILE A 38 -30.41 -8.41 4.80
CA ILE A 38 -29.79 -9.39 3.92
C ILE A 38 -28.29 -9.13 3.83
N TYR A 39 -27.57 -9.57 4.86
CA TYR A 39 -26.12 -9.71 4.74
C TYR A 39 -25.79 -10.92 3.87
N THR A 40 -25.04 -10.70 2.79
CA THR A 40 -24.49 -11.78 1.96
C THR A 40 -22.98 -11.74 2.09
N SER A 41 -22.39 -12.80 2.64
CA SER A 41 -20.93 -12.84 2.80
C SER A 41 -20.25 -12.86 1.42
N PRO A 42 -19.03 -12.32 1.29
CA PRO A 42 -18.29 -12.41 0.03
C PRO A 42 -18.15 -13.86 -0.47
N LYS A 43 -17.94 -14.81 0.44
CA LYS A 43 -17.90 -16.24 0.11
C LYS A 43 -19.23 -16.74 -0.49
N ALA A 44 -20.37 -16.29 0.01
CA ALA A 44 -21.67 -16.67 -0.54
C ALA A 44 -21.94 -16.04 -1.92
N LEU A 45 -21.42 -14.83 -2.17
CA LEU A 45 -21.58 -14.14 -3.46
C LEU A 45 -20.68 -14.73 -4.56
N PHE A 46 -19.45 -15.10 -4.20
CA PHE A 46 -18.42 -15.48 -5.17
C PHE A 46 -18.09 -16.98 -5.17
N GLY A 47 -18.57 -17.75 -4.19
CA GLY A 47 -18.30 -19.19 -4.09
C GLY A 47 -16.80 -19.50 -4.12
N ASP A 48 -16.40 -20.45 -4.95
CA ASP A 48 -15.00 -20.87 -5.10
C ASP A 48 -14.13 -19.86 -5.87
N LEU A 49 -14.73 -18.80 -6.44
CA LEU A 49 -13.98 -17.72 -7.10
C LEU A 49 -13.30 -16.77 -6.10
N LEU A 50 -13.68 -16.84 -4.82
CA LEU A 50 -13.06 -16.07 -3.75
C LEU A 50 -12.69 -16.98 -2.58
N ARG A 51 -11.39 -17.26 -2.46
CA ARG A 51 -10.83 -17.98 -1.32
C ARG A 51 -9.98 -17.02 -0.50
N VAL A 52 -10.32 -16.88 0.78
CA VAL A 52 -9.42 -16.26 1.75
C VAL A 52 -8.38 -17.32 2.12
N ASP A 53 -7.18 -17.17 1.58
CA ASP A 53 -6.03 -17.93 2.03
C ASP A 53 -5.37 -17.17 3.17
N ASN A 54 -5.02 -17.83 4.27
CA ASN A 54 -4.36 -17.19 5.41
C ASN A 54 -2.86 -16.96 5.16
N GLY A 55 -2.41 -17.17 3.93
CA GLY A 55 -1.00 -17.20 3.54
C GLY A 55 -0.39 -18.55 3.91
N GLY A 56 0.37 -19.16 2.98
CA GLY A 56 1.41 -20.12 3.37
C GLY A 56 2.52 -19.40 4.17
N ASP A 57 3.71 -20.01 4.30
CA ASP A 57 4.90 -19.39 4.89
C ASP A 57 5.35 -18.15 4.08
N ILE A 58 4.57 -17.06 4.16
CA ILE A 58 4.99 -15.74 3.77
C ILE A 58 5.88 -15.30 4.92
N THR A 59 7.18 -15.31 4.67
CA THR A 59 8.14 -14.70 5.60
C THR A 59 7.77 -13.23 5.69
N LEU A 60 7.08 -12.86 6.76
CA LEU A 60 6.82 -11.46 7.07
C LEU A 60 8.18 -10.82 7.28
N GLU A 61 8.52 -9.85 6.44
CA GLU A 61 9.68 -9.01 6.68
C GLU A 61 9.40 -8.20 7.95
N ASP A 62 10.13 -8.50 9.02
CA ASP A 62 10.08 -7.72 10.25
C ASP A 62 10.58 -6.30 9.95
N GLY A 63 9.67 -5.33 9.99
CA GLY A 63 9.99 -3.94 9.69
C GLY A 63 8.79 -3.01 9.62
N TYR A 64 9.07 -1.73 9.38
CA TYR A 64 8.09 -0.67 9.21
C TYR A 64 8.05 -0.25 7.75
N CYS A 65 6.88 -0.31 7.12
CA CYS A 65 6.60 0.45 5.91
C CYS A 65 6.30 1.90 6.30
N ILE A 66 7.07 2.84 5.76
CA ILE A 66 6.95 4.27 6.08
C ILE A 66 6.68 5.03 4.80
N ASP A 67 5.48 5.62 4.72
CA ASP A 67 5.15 6.64 3.73
C ASP A 67 5.37 8.04 4.31
N ALA A 68 6.05 8.90 3.56
CA ALA A 68 6.30 10.29 3.95
C ALA A 68 6.27 11.26 2.77
N LEU A 69 5.93 12.50 3.09
CA LEU A 69 6.18 13.67 2.26
C LEU A 69 7.37 14.40 2.85
N LEU A 70 8.37 14.71 2.02
CA LEU A 70 9.56 15.42 2.44
C LEU A 70 9.74 16.67 1.59
N LEU A 71 9.74 17.84 2.23
CA LEU A 71 10.20 19.07 1.62
C LEU A 71 11.73 19.16 1.77
N PRO A 72 12.52 18.99 0.69
CA PRO A 72 13.97 18.93 0.80
C PRO A 72 14.56 20.28 1.23
N SER A 73 15.57 20.25 2.09
CA SER A 73 16.31 21.48 2.48
C SER A 73 17.29 21.98 1.41
N GLY A 74 17.41 21.25 0.29
CA GLY A 74 18.34 21.54 -0.80
C GLY A 74 17.84 20.97 -2.13
N SER A 75 18.76 20.60 -3.02
CA SER A 75 18.41 20.05 -4.33
C SER A 75 17.57 18.78 -4.20
N GLN A 76 16.36 18.81 -4.77
CA GLN A 76 15.45 17.66 -4.78
C GLN A 76 16.11 16.41 -5.39
N LYS A 77 16.89 16.58 -6.45
CA LYS A 77 17.61 15.48 -7.11
C LYS A 77 18.66 14.84 -6.21
N GLU A 78 19.43 15.65 -5.48
CA GLU A 78 20.44 15.14 -4.53
C GLU A 78 19.77 14.45 -3.35
N THR A 79 18.67 15.02 -2.84
CA THR A 79 17.91 14.44 -1.73
C THR A 79 17.32 13.09 -2.12
N VAL A 80 16.76 12.93 -3.33
CA VAL A 80 16.30 11.63 -3.84
C VAL A 80 17.44 10.61 -3.86
N GLY A 81 18.63 11.00 -4.33
CA GLY A 81 19.81 10.14 -4.31
C GLY A 81 20.18 9.65 -2.91
N LYS A 82 20.19 10.57 -1.93
CA LYS A 82 20.45 10.22 -0.52
C LYS A 82 19.37 9.32 0.07
N ILE A 83 18.10 9.53 -0.27
CA ILE A 83 16.98 8.72 0.22
C ILE A 83 17.12 7.27 -0.29
N SER A 84 17.53 7.07 -1.54
CA SER A 84 17.73 5.74 -2.12
C SER A 84 18.81 4.91 -1.40
N GLU A 85 19.67 5.54 -0.58
CA GLU A 85 20.71 4.86 0.23
C GLU A 85 20.23 4.50 1.66
N LEU A 86 19.04 4.94 2.10
CA LEU A 86 18.61 4.86 3.50
C LEU A 86 17.98 3.51 3.93
N GLY A 87 17.80 2.54 3.04
CA GLY A 87 17.22 1.26 3.41
C GLY A 87 17.03 0.27 2.28
N ASP A 88 16.55 -0.91 2.65
CA ASP A 88 16.14 -1.97 1.74
C ASP A 88 14.76 -1.60 1.19
N HIS A 89 14.62 -1.49 -0.14
CA HIS A 89 13.37 -1.13 -0.82
C HIS A 89 12.88 0.30 -0.54
N VAL A 90 13.47 1.26 -1.28
CA VAL A 90 13.07 2.67 -1.24
C VAL A 90 12.50 3.10 -2.59
N VAL A 91 11.33 3.74 -2.55
CA VAL A 91 10.73 4.43 -3.69
C VAL A 91 10.63 5.91 -3.33
N ALA A 92 11.28 6.77 -4.12
CA ALA A 92 11.22 8.22 -3.91
C ALA A 92 10.89 8.91 -5.24
N VAL A 93 9.80 9.69 -5.25
CA VAL A 93 9.26 10.33 -6.46
C VAL A 93 9.08 11.83 -6.19
N PRO A 94 9.71 12.70 -6.98
CA PRO A 94 9.43 14.14 -6.98
C PRO A 94 7.94 14.44 -7.21
N SER A 95 7.37 15.34 -6.42
CA SER A 95 5.96 15.76 -6.50
C SER A 95 5.85 17.25 -6.19
N GLY A 96 6.04 18.09 -7.21
CA GLY A 96 6.17 19.54 -7.01
C GLY A 96 7.46 19.85 -6.25
N ASP A 97 7.37 20.69 -5.22
CA ASP A 97 8.50 21.02 -4.35
C ASP A 97 8.80 19.92 -3.31
N GLU A 98 7.91 18.94 -3.16
CA GLU A 98 8.02 17.85 -2.19
C GLU A 98 8.52 16.56 -2.85
N ILE A 99 8.96 15.62 -2.03
CA ILE A 99 9.30 14.25 -2.43
C ILE A 99 8.33 13.32 -1.72
N LYS A 100 7.59 12.53 -2.49
CA LYS A 100 6.79 11.41 -1.98
C LYS A 100 7.70 10.20 -1.88
N LEU A 101 7.80 9.62 -0.69
CA LEU A 101 8.66 8.46 -0.49
C LEU A 101 7.96 7.35 0.29
N HIS A 102 8.32 6.13 -0.07
CA HIS A 102 8.00 4.89 0.62
C HIS A 102 9.31 4.19 0.92
N LEU A 103 9.55 3.80 2.18
CA LEU A 103 10.70 2.97 2.54
C LEU A 103 10.29 1.87 3.51
N HIS A 104 10.98 0.74 3.44
CA HIS A 104 10.99 -0.23 4.54
C HIS A 104 12.17 0.07 5.47
N ALA A 105 11.93 0.06 6.77
CA ALA A 105 12.97 0.29 7.77
C ALA A 105 12.74 -0.58 9.01
N ALA A 106 13.81 -1.13 9.59
CA ALA A 106 13.72 -1.91 10.82
C ALA A 106 13.33 -1.06 12.05
N ASP A 107 13.69 0.24 12.06
CA ASP A 107 13.39 1.15 13.17
C ASP A 107 12.81 2.49 12.69
N LYS A 108 11.58 2.78 13.14
CA LYS A 108 10.82 3.98 12.73
C LYS A 108 11.47 5.29 13.20
N LEU A 109 12.10 5.31 14.38
CA LEU A 109 12.69 6.54 14.93
C LEU A 109 13.94 6.94 14.17
N THR A 110 14.79 5.97 13.83
CA THR A 110 15.99 6.13 13.03
C THR A 110 15.63 6.57 11.62
N ALA A 111 14.65 5.92 10.98
CA ALA A 111 14.14 6.34 9.67
C ALA A 111 13.63 7.78 9.70
N ARG A 112 12.80 8.15 10.67
CA ARG A 112 12.30 9.53 10.82
C ARG A 112 13.43 10.53 11.00
N LYS A 113 14.40 10.23 11.88
CA LYS A 113 15.56 11.10 12.13
C LYS A 113 16.38 11.31 10.86
N ASN A 114 16.65 10.25 10.11
CA ASN A 114 17.40 10.32 8.86
C ASN A 114 16.68 11.18 7.82
N LEU A 115 15.36 11.00 7.66
CA LEU A 115 14.55 11.82 6.78
C LEU A 115 14.51 13.30 7.21
N SER A 116 14.36 13.58 8.50
CA SER A 116 14.35 14.96 9.02
C SER A 116 15.69 15.69 8.84
N ASN A 117 16.81 14.97 8.68
CA ASN A 117 18.10 15.58 8.35
C ASN A 117 18.19 16.02 6.88
N LEU A 118 17.35 15.46 6.01
CA LEU A 118 17.34 15.74 4.57
C LEU A 118 16.32 16.82 4.18
N GLY A 119 15.34 17.06 5.04
CA GLY A 119 14.26 17.98 4.77
C GLY A 119 13.25 18.06 5.89
N LYS A 120 12.25 18.90 5.69
CA LYS A 120 11.10 18.99 6.58
C LYS A 120 10.10 17.90 6.21
N LEU A 121 9.73 17.08 7.20
CA LEU A 121 8.60 16.15 7.14
C LEU A 121 7.27 16.85 7.42
#